data_AF-A0A2E7F3N2-F1
#
_entry.id   AF-A0A2E7F3N2-F1
#
_cell.length_a   1.000
_cell.length_b   1.000
_cell.length_c   1.000
_cell.angle_alpha   90.00
_cell.angle_beta   90.00
_cell.angle_gamma   90.00
#
_symmetry.space_group_name_H-M   'P 1'
#
loop_
_entity.id
_entity.type
_entity.pdbx_description
1 polymer ?
#
loop_
_entity_poly.entity_id
_entity_poly.type
_entity_poly.pdbx_seq_one_letter_code
_entity_poly.pdbx_strand_id
1 'polypeptide(L)'
;MIEEQPQCPFCRRFMPEWGTPLPVKACDICDRPLFLFPSLLRKRRLNILSAIDVAKVTMLPIVGGATVSFGMGGLDPEQFAAVVAGALLAWGMIDVWDGTAGIKTEFDRVKKQVKRGSAARKMSIAKTIFGLSSIILGSIGLLMVN
;
A
#
# COMPACT_ATOMS: atom_id res chain seq x y z
N MET A 1 -22.05 -17.71 -21.16
CA MET A 1 -21.61 -17.47 -19.76
C MET A 1 -20.66 -16.29 -19.80
N ILE A 2 -21.03 -15.15 -19.23
CA ILE A 2 -20.20 -13.94 -19.26
C ILE A 2 -19.06 -14.16 -18.26
N GLU A 3 -17.86 -14.41 -18.76
CA GLU A 3 -16.65 -14.43 -17.95
C GLU A 3 -16.45 -13.01 -17.42
N GLU A 4 -16.71 -12.77 -16.13
CA GLU A 4 -16.50 -11.46 -15.50
C GLU A 4 -15.01 -11.12 -15.63
N GLN A 5 -14.68 -10.25 -16.60
CA GLN A 5 -13.30 -9.81 -16.80
C GLN A 5 -12.80 -9.11 -15.53
N PRO A 6 -11.60 -9.48 -15.02
CA PRO A 6 -11.04 -8.85 -13.84
C PRO A 6 -10.88 -7.34 -14.06
N GLN A 7 -11.37 -6.55 -13.10
CA GLN A 7 -11.20 -5.10 -13.08
C GLN A 7 -10.10 -4.71 -12.09
N CYS A 8 -9.25 -3.77 -12.49
CA CYS A 8 -8.25 -3.23 -11.58
C CYS A 8 -8.94 -2.52 -10.39
N PRO A 9 -8.57 -2.85 -9.13
CA PRO A 9 -9.19 -2.25 -7.95
C PRO A 9 -8.91 -0.75 -7.83
N PHE A 10 -7.86 -0.22 -8.48
CA PHE A 10 -7.50 1.20 -8.42
C PHE A 10 -8.17 2.04 -9.50
N CYS A 11 -8.05 1.65 -10.77
CA CYS A 11 -8.56 2.44 -11.89
C CYS A 11 -9.93 1.99 -12.41
N ARG A 12 -10.45 0.84 -11.93
CA ARG A 12 -11.69 0.16 -12.36
C ARG A 12 -11.74 -0.17 -13.85
N ARG A 13 -10.59 -0.18 -14.53
CA ARG A 13 -10.50 -0.53 -15.94
C ARG A 13 -10.37 -2.05 -16.08
N PHE A 14 -10.98 -2.60 -17.12
CA PHE A 14 -10.92 -4.02 -17.44
C PHE A 14 -9.50 -4.42 -17.83
N MET A 15 -9.07 -5.60 -17.40
CA MET A 15 -7.74 -6.14 -17.69
C MET A 15 -7.87 -7.49 -18.43
N PRO A 16 -7.94 -7.46 -19.77
CA PRO A 16 -8.18 -8.66 -20.58
C PRO A 16 -6.96 -9.61 -20.64
N GLU A 17 -5.73 -9.11 -20.44
CA GLU A 17 -4.50 -9.89 -20.59
C GLU A 17 -3.95 -10.49 -19.28
N TRP A 18 -4.80 -10.75 -18.28
CA TRP A 18 -4.34 -11.33 -17.00
C TRP A 18 -4.29 -12.87 -17.00
N GLY A 19 -4.46 -13.52 -18.15
CA GLY A 19 -4.42 -14.98 -18.30
C GLY A 19 -3.05 -15.64 -18.10
N THR A 20 -2.05 -14.92 -17.58
CA THR A 20 -0.70 -15.46 -17.32
C THR A 20 -0.57 -15.99 -15.88
N PRO A 21 0.23 -17.05 -15.65
CA PRO A 21 0.33 -17.73 -14.35
C PRO A 21 1.10 -16.96 -13.26
N LEU A 22 1.49 -15.71 -13.50
CA LEU A 22 2.29 -14.94 -12.56
C LEU A 22 1.39 -14.37 -11.44
N PRO A 23 1.75 -14.58 -10.16
CA PRO A 23 0.93 -14.14 -9.02
C PRO A 23 0.93 -12.63 -8.81
N VAL A 24 1.86 -11.91 -9.46
CA VAL A 24 2.04 -10.45 -9.37
C VAL A 24 2.10 -9.86 -10.76
N LYS A 25 1.26 -8.86 -11.04
CA LYS A 25 1.32 -8.06 -12.27
C LYS A 25 1.07 -6.60 -11.94
N ALA A 26 1.71 -5.68 -12.64
CA ALA A 26 1.33 -4.27 -12.60
C ALA A 26 0.12 -4.04 -13.53
N CYS A 27 -0.73 -3.06 -13.20
CA CYS A 27 -1.73 -2.61 -14.14
C CYS A 27 -1.09 -1.72 -15.21
N ASP A 28 -1.30 -2.01 -16.49
CA ASP A 28 -0.71 -1.28 -17.63
C ASP A 28 -1.17 0.20 -17.73
N ILE A 29 -2.12 0.60 -16.89
CA ILE A 29 -2.78 1.91 -16.94
C ILE A 29 -2.43 2.75 -15.72
N CYS A 30 -2.46 2.14 -14.53
CA CYS A 30 -2.17 2.84 -13.28
C CYS A 30 -0.81 2.48 -12.67
N ASP A 31 -0.01 1.64 -13.33
CA ASP A 31 1.34 1.19 -12.92
C ASP A 31 1.42 0.63 -11.48
N ARG A 32 0.27 0.29 -10.87
CA ARG A 32 0.24 -0.21 -9.49
C ARG A 32 0.41 -1.73 -9.46
N PRO A 33 1.25 -2.28 -8.56
CA PRO A 33 1.43 -3.71 -8.39
C PRO A 33 0.19 -4.34 -7.75
N LEU A 34 -0.28 -5.43 -8.35
CA LEU A 34 -1.50 -6.13 -7.98
C LEU A 34 -1.19 -7.61 -7.75
N PHE A 35 -1.67 -8.13 -6.63
CA PHE A 35 -1.60 -9.55 -6.29
C PHE A 35 -2.91 -10.25 -6.61
N LEU A 36 -2.80 -11.45 -7.15
CA LEU A 36 -3.93 -12.33 -7.36
C LEU A 36 -4.06 -13.27 -6.15
N PHE A 37 -5.16 -13.19 -5.42
CA PHE A 37 -5.46 -14.16 -4.37
C PHE A 37 -6.60 -15.09 -4.82
N PRO A 38 -6.41 -16.42 -4.75
CA PRO A 38 -7.50 -17.35 -4.97
C PRO A 38 -8.54 -17.13 -3.87
N SER A 39 -9.78 -16.84 -4.26
CA SER A 39 -10.89 -16.77 -3.32
C SER A 39 -11.11 -18.14 -2.67
N LEU A 40 -10.86 -18.23 -1.36
CA LEU A 40 -11.15 -19.41 -0.55
C LEU A 40 -12.65 -19.75 -0.51
N LEU A 41 -13.52 -18.76 -0.69
CA LEU A 41 -14.99 -18.87 -0.55
C LEU A 41 -15.74 -19.18 -1.86
N ARG A 42 -15.14 -18.89 -3.02
CA ARG A 42 -15.73 -19.20 -4.33
C ARG A 42 -14.62 -19.56 -5.31
N LYS A 43 -14.54 -20.86 -5.66
CA LYS A 43 -13.62 -21.50 -6.63
C LYS A 43 -13.46 -20.83 -8.01
N ARG A 44 -14.16 -19.72 -8.30
CA ARG A 44 -14.19 -19.04 -9.60
C ARG A 44 -14.12 -17.51 -9.52
N ARG A 45 -13.76 -16.93 -8.37
CA ARG A 45 -13.51 -15.48 -8.27
C ARG A 45 -12.07 -15.23 -7.86
N LEU A 46 -11.33 -14.56 -8.73
CA LEU A 46 -9.99 -14.06 -8.42
C LEU A 46 -10.18 -12.70 -7.75
N ASN A 47 -9.80 -12.59 -6.47
CA ASN A 47 -9.79 -11.29 -5.82
C ASN A 47 -8.45 -10.63 -6.10
N ILE A 48 -8.49 -9.49 -6.77
CA ILE A 48 -7.31 -8.66 -7.01
C ILE A 48 -7.10 -7.81 -5.76
N LEU A 49 -6.05 -8.11 -5.01
CA LEU A 49 -5.61 -7.29 -3.89
C LEU A 49 -4.48 -6.36 -4.33
N SER A 50 -4.52 -5.15 -3.80
CA SER A 50 -3.42 -4.21 -3.89
C SER A 50 -2.24 -4.72 -3.07
N ALA A 51 -1.06 -4.84 -3.68
CA ALA A 51 0.20 -5.09 -2.96
C ALA A 51 0.43 -4.08 -1.83
N ILE A 52 0.06 -2.83 -2.11
CA ILE A 52 0.19 -1.70 -1.19
C ILE A 52 -0.74 -1.86 0.01
N ASP A 53 -1.98 -2.30 -0.21
CA ASP A 53 -2.92 -2.52 0.90
C ASP A 53 -2.49 -3.73 1.74
N VAL A 54 -2.01 -4.80 1.10
CA VAL A 54 -1.48 -5.98 1.80
C VAL A 54 -0.30 -5.59 2.67
N ALA A 55 0.69 -4.88 2.12
CA ALA A 55 1.86 -4.43 2.87
C ALA A 55 1.49 -3.53 4.07
N LYS A 56 0.53 -2.62 3.89
CA LYS A 56 0.04 -1.78 5.00
C LYS A 56 -0.67 -2.59 6.08
N VAL A 57 -1.52 -3.54 5.68
CA VAL A 57 -2.27 -4.40 6.60
C VAL A 57 -1.33 -5.34 7.37
N THR A 58 -0.27 -5.86 6.74
CA THR A 58 0.71 -6.72 7.42
C THR A 58 1.57 -5.96 8.43
N MET A 59 1.78 -4.65 8.24
CA MET A 59 2.51 -3.82 9.20
C MET A 59 1.68 -3.46 10.44
N LEU A 60 0.35 -3.41 10.34
CA LEU A 60 -0.54 -3.10 11.47
C LEU A 60 -0.35 -4.02 12.70
N PRO A 61 -0.32 -5.36 12.58
CA PRO A 61 -0.09 -6.22 13.74
C PRO A 61 1.33 -6.06 14.33
N ILE A 62 2.33 -5.69 13.53
CA ILE A 62 3.70 -5.45 14.01
C ILE A 62 3.71 -4.21 14.91
N VAL A 63 3.19 -3.08 14.41
CA VAL A 63 3.14 -1.83 15.18
C VAL A 63 2.18 -1.95 16.37
N GLY A 64 1.03 -2.60 16.16
CA GLY A 64 0.05 -2.86 17.22
C GLY A 64 0.61 -3.75 18.33
N GLY A 65 1.30 -4.84 17.96
CA GLY A 65 1.98 -5.72 18.90
C GLY A 65 3.07 -5.01 19.69
N ALA A 66 3.91 -4.20 19.02
CA ALA A 66 4.92 -3.39 19.68
C ALA A 66 4.31 -2.36 20.64
N THR A 67 3.20 -1.72 20.25
CA THR A 67 2.48 -0.75 21.10
C THR A 67 1.93 -1.41 22.36
N VAL A 68 1.30 -2.59 22.22
CA VAL A 68 0.79 -3.36 23.37
C VAL A 68 1.95 -3.81 24.26
N SER A 69 3.02 -4.34 23.66
CA SER A 69 4.20 -4.79 24.41
C SER A 69 4.84 -3.66 25.21
N PHE A 70 5.01 -2.48 24.59
CA PHE A 70 5.50 -1.28 25.29
C PHE A 70 4.58 -0.86 26.44
N GLY A 71 3.26 -0.83 26.22
CA GLY A 71 2.30 -0.51 27.26
C GLY A 71 2.27 -1.51 28.43
N MET A 72 2.67 -2.76 28.19
CA MET A 72 2.82 -3.79 29.21
C MET A 72 4.23 -3.85 29.84
N GLY A 73 5.14 -2.96 29.45
CA GLY A 73 6.52 -2.93 29.92
C GLY A 73 7.42 -4.03 29.34
N GLY A 74 7.01 -4.68 28.25
CA GLY A 74 7.78 -5.72 27.56
C GLY A 74 8.78 -5.20 26.51
N LEU A 75 8.78 -3.90 26.23
CA LEU A 75 9.77 -3.23 25.38
C LEU A 75 10.30 -1.99 26.08
N ASP A 76 11.60 -1.76 25.97
CA ASP A 76 12.21 -0.50 26.39
C ASP A 76 11.86 0.63 25.41
N PRO A 77 11.90 1.90 25.84
CA PRO A 77 11.59 3.04 24.97
C PRO A 77 12.40 3.08 23.68
N GLU A 78 13.69 2.72 23.72
CA GLU A 78 14.56 2.65 22.54
C GLU A 78 14.09 1.57 21.55
N GLN A 79 13.78 0.37 22.04
CA GLN A 79 13.29 -0.73 21.20
C GLN A 79 11.96 -0.39 20.55
N PHE A 80 11.04 0.23 21.30
CA PHE A 80 9.77 0.70 20.76
C PHE A 80 9.98 1.79 19.70
N ALA A 81 10.87 2.76 19.96
CA ALA A 81 11.20 3.81 19.01
C ALA A 81 11.80 3.26 17.71
N ALA A 82 12.68 2.26 17.78
CA ALA A 82 13.22 1.59 16.58
C ALA A 82 12.13 0.94 15.73
N VAL A 83 11.16 0.26 16.36
CA VAL A 83 10.03 -0.36 15.64
C VAL A 83 9.15 0.69 14.96
N VAL A 84 8.81 1.77 15.67
CA VAL A 84 8.01 2.87 15.12
C VAL A 84 8.75 3.54 13.95
N ALA A 85 10.05 3.80 14.10
CA ALA A 85 10.88 4.40 13.07
C ALA A 85 10.96 3.50 11.82
N GLY A 86 11.16 2.19 11.99
CA GLY A 86 11.11 1.22 10.90
C GLY A 86 9.74 1.17 10.19
N ALA A 87 8.65 1.25 10.95
CA ALA A 87 7.31 1.30 10.37
C ALA A 87 7.05 2.58 9.57
N LEU A 88 7.51 3.74 10.07
CA LEU A 88 7.44 5.01 9.35
C LEU A 88 8.22 4.98 8.03
N LEU A 89 9.41 4.35 8.02
CA LEU A 89 10.17 4.15 6.77
C LEU A 89 9.40 3.29 5.77
N ALA A 90 8.87 2.14 6.21
CA ALA A 90 8.13 1.24 5.36
C ALA A 90 6.87 1.87 4.77
N TRP A 91 6.04 2.50 5.61
CA TRP A 91 4.86 3.23 5.12
C TRP A 91 5.21 4.43 4.26
N GLY A 92 6.27 5.15 4.62
CA GLY A 92 6.74 6.30 3.86
C GLY A 92 7.15 5.93 2.44
N MET A 93 7.93 4.86 2.27
CA MET A 93 8.30 4.35 0.94
C MET A 93 7.07 3.93 0.12
N ILE A 94 6.12 3.24 0.75
CA ILE A 94 4.87 2.82 0.09
C ILE A 94 4.07 4.04 -0.37
N ASP A 95 3.95 5.08 0.45
CA ASP A 95 3.17 6.28 0.13
C ASP A 95 3.85 7.14 -0.95
N VAL A 96 5.19 7.23 -0.94
CA VAL A 96 5.95 7.87 -2.02
C VAL A 96 5.76 7.14 -3.35
N TRP A 97 5.84 5.80 -3.34
CA TRP A 97 5.60 5.01 -4.55
C TRP A 97 4.17 5.19 -5.08
N ASP A 98 3.17 5.07 -4.19
CA ASP A 98 1.76 5.22 -4.53
C ASP A 98 1.44 6.61 -5.09
N GLY A 99 2.00 7.64 -4.45
CA GLY A 99 1.89 9.03 -4.86
C GLY A 99 2.57 9.29 -6.21
N THR A 100 3.77 8.76 -6.43
CA THR A 100 4.49 8.91 -7.71
C THR A 100 3.71 8.26 -8.86
N ALA A 101 3.21 7.03 -8.66
CA ALA A 101 2.36 6.35 -9.64
C ALA A 101 1.07 7.13 -9.92
N GLY A 102 0.44 7.71 -8.90
CA GLY A 102 -0.76 8.51 -9.05
C GLY A 102 -0.54 9.89 -9.69
N ILE A 103 0.66 10.46 -9.58
CA ILE A 103 1.05 11.70 -10.30
C ILE A 103 1.27 11.38 -11.78
N LYS A 104 1.99 10.29 -12.08
CA LYS A 104 2.30 9.88 -13.46
C LYS A 104 1.05 9.49 -14.26
N THR A 105 0.12 8.80 -13.62
CA THR A 105 -1.05 8.21 -14.30
C THR A 105 -2.32 9.04 -14.16
N GLU A 106 -2.32 10.07 -13.31
CA GLU A 106 -3.51 10.87 -12.95
C GLU A 106 -4.70 10.05 -12.43
N PHE A 107 -4.44 8.84 -11.94
CA PHE A 107 -5.41 7.99 -11.25
C PHE A 107 -5.02 7.86 -9.79
N ASP A 108 -5.98 8.12 -8.90
CA ASP A 108 -5.81 7.79 -7.50
C ASP A 108 -7.09 7.20 -6.91
N ARG A 109 -6.93 6.19 -6.04
CA ARG A 109 -8.04 5.63 -5.29
C ARG A 109 -7.98 6.16 -3.86
N VAL A 110 -9.09 6.78 -3.47
CA VAL A 110 -9.29 7.24 -2.10
C VAL A 110 -10.48 6.48 -1.53
N LYS A 111 -10.21 5.60 -0.55
CA LYS A 111 -11.21 4.70 0.04
C LYS A 111 -11.84 3.79 -1.04
N LYS A 112 -13.09 4.09 -1.45
CA LYS A 112 -13.83 3.35 -2.49
C LYS A 112 -14.03 4.16 -3.78
N GLN A 113 -13.62 5.42 -3.80
CA GLN A 113 -13.80 6.30 -4.96
C GLN A 113 -12.51 6.41 -5.77
N VAL A 114 -12.65 6.32 -7.10
CA VAL A 114 -11.56 6.57 -8.04
C VAL A 114 -11.63 8.04 -8.43
N LYS A 115 -10.59 8.80 -8.10
CA LYS A 115 -10.41 10.17 -8.55
C LYS A 115 -9.56 10.16 -9.82
N ARG A 116 -9.81 11.12 -10.71
CA ARG A 116 -9.10 11.30 -11.99
C ARG A 116 -8.65 12.75 -12.16
N GLY A 117 -7.60 12.97 -12.94
CA GLY A 117 -7.11 14.29 -13.32
C GLY A 117 -6.61 15.11 -12.12
N SER A 118 -6.93 16.40 -12.09
CA SER A 118 -6.43 17.34 -11.06
C SER A 118 -6.71 16.88 -9.61
N ALA A 119 -7.88 16.29 -9.36
CA ALA A 119 -8.24 15.80 -8.03
C ALA A 119 -7.42 14.56 -7.60
N ALA A 120 -7.05 13.69 -8.55
CA ALA A 120 -6.12 12.60 -8.29
C ALA A 120 -4.72 13.13 -8.04
N ARG A 121 -4.24 14.05 -8.88
CA ARG A 121 -2.91 14.64 -8.76
C ARG A 121 -2.68 15.32 -7.41
N LYS A 122 -3.66 16.11 -6.92
CA LYS A 122 -3.58 16.73 -5.59
C LYS A 122 -3.45 15.70 -4.47
N MET A 123 -4.22 14.63 -4.52
CA MET A 123 -4.17 13.58 -3.50
C MET A 123 -2.86 12.78 -3.56
N SER A 124 -2.39 12.48 -4.77
CA SER A 124 -1.10 11.81 -5.00
C SER A 124 0.09 12.65 -4.52
N ILE A 125 0.05 13.98 -4.71
CA ILE A 125 1.03 14.90 -4.13
C ILE A 125 0.99 14.84 -2.61
N ALA A 126 -0.20 14.90 -2.00
CA ALA A 126 -0.34 14.84 -0.55
C ALA A 126 0.24 13.52 0.03
N LYS A 127 -0.03 12.38 -0.62
CA LYS A 127 0.57 11.08 -0.26
C LYS A 127 2.10 11.11 -0.37
N THR A 128 2.63 11.70 -1.43
CA THR A 128 4.07 11.80 -1.64
C THR A 128 4.73 12.64 -0.54
N ILE A 129 4.14 13.78 -0.17
CA ILE A 129 4.65 14.64 0.91
C ILE A 129 4.60 13.90 2.24
N PHE A 130 3.46 13.28 2.55
CA PHE A 130 3.31 12.50 3.79
C PHE A 130 4.32 11.35 3.87
N GLY A 131 4.52 10.65 2.76
CA GLY A 131 5.50 9.58 2.66
C GLY A 131 6.93 10.09 2.87
N LEU A 132 7.31 11.20 2.23
CA LEU A 132 8.61 11.84 2.43
C LEU A 132 8.83 12.27 3.88
N SER A 133 7.85 12.92 4.50
CA SER A 133 7.93 13.29 5.92
C SER A 133 8.12 12.07 6.82
N SER A 134 7.40 10.97 6.53
CA SER A 134 7.54 9.72 7.28
C SER A 134 8.93 9.09 7.10
N ILE A 135 9.50 9.14 5.90
CA ILE A 135 10.87 8.66 5.64
C ILE A 135 11.89 9.48 6.44
N ILE A 136 11.74 10.81 6.44
CA ILE A 136 12.66 11.69 7.17
C ILE A 136 12.58 11.42 8.67
N LEU A 137 11.37 11.38 9.23
CA LEU A 137 11.17 11.10 10.66
C LEU A 137 11.65 9.70 11.05
N GLY A 138 11.36 8.68 10.24
CA GLY A 138 11.84 7.31 10.46
C GLY A 138 13.36 7.21 10.40
N SER A 139 13.99 7.89 9.43
CA SER A 139 15.46 7.92 9.31
C SER A 139 16.11 8.60 10.52
N ILE A 140 15.59 9.75 10.94
CA ILE A 140 16.09 10.47 12.13
C ILE A 140 15.88 9.62 13.38
N GLY A 141 14.70 9.01 13.55
CA GLY A 141 14.40 8.15 14.68
C GLY A 141 15.37 6.97 14.78
N LEU A 142 15.67 6.30 13.67
CA LEU A 142 16.67 5.22 13.66
C LEU A 142 18.08 5.71 13.96
N LEU A 143 18.48 6.88 13.46
CA LEU A 143 19.78 7.47 13.75
C LEU A 143 19.96 7.87 15.23
N MET A 144 18.87 8.17 15.94
CA MET A 144 18.92 8.55 17.36
C MET A 144 18.85 7.35 18.31
N VAL A 145 18.40 6.19 17.83
CA VAL A 145 18.20 4.96 18.61
C VAL A 145 19.35 3.96 18.39
N ASN A 146 20.25 4.24 17.46
CA ASN A 146 21.41 3.44 17.11
C ASN A 146 22.70 4.08 17.62
#